data_AF-A0A7C5QU84-F1
#
_entry.id   AF-A0A7C5QU84-F1
#
_cell.length_a   1.000
_cell.length_b   1.000
_cell.length_c   1.000
_cell.angle_alpha   90.00
_cell.angle_beta   90.00
_cell.angle_gamma   90.00
#
_symmetry.space_group_name_H-M   'P 1'
#
loop_
_entity.id
_entity.type
_entity.pdbx_description
1 polymer ?
#
loop_
_entity_poly.entity_id
_entity_poly.type
_entity_poly.pdbx_seq_one_letter_code
_entity_poly.pdbx_strand_id
1 'polypeptide(L)'
;MKLFFALLVVSANLFAAELVDYGPLAFQPDTWAEKKQDTRMLAWEGREIVFLTLPGNYDARLMEHWVRRLDEGWALYADLTGARPRPLKQLHGKATIAAVPDGFTCGAGCGYIGATGIELSMFYHSNYPALKKNPDAIPHYVFYEMGRNFYTFGDRHSCFITGFAVFMRYVCMDNLRCADTDLKTRQTIEKAESLIARENMPFLKAFTNAGGLTEKQARLKIHPSDQPVIYASAMMRLYRENGGNDWLRRFFRGLAQSPTSRPDTREGALQQSWHWYLCASLAAGKDLSSVFADRWRLPLATTTRRQLASLDWKQPGLSPTTISEQIKPEWLP
;
A
#
# COMPACT_ATOMS: atom_id res chain seq x y z
N MET A 1 8.98 5.61 58.79
CA MET A 1 8.93 6.82 57.95
C MET A 1 8.93 6.35 56.49
N LYS A 2 7.76 6.28 55.83
CA LYS A 2 7.62 5.77 54.45
C LYS A 2 7.86 6.94 53.48
N LEU A 3 8.95 6.90 52.73
CA LEU A 3 9.21 7.84 51.64
C LEU A 3 8.35 7.43 50.42
N PHE A 4 7.37 8.26 50.09
CA PHE A 4 6.67 8.19 48.81
C PHE A 4 7.54 8.88 47.75
N PHE A 5 8.04 8.12 46.77
CA PHE A 5 8.54 8.70 45.52
C PHE A 5 7.32 9.03 44.65
N ALA A 6 6.97 10.31 44.58
CA ALA A 6 6.06 10.80 43.56
C ALA A 6 6.78 10.75 42.21
N LEU A 7 6.35 9.85 41.33
CA LEU A 7 6.73 9.86 39.93
C LEU A 7 6.14 11.14 39.31
N LEU A 8 7.00 12.12 39.03
CA LEU A 8 6.65 13.24 38.16
C LEU A 8 6.43 12.67 36.76
N VAL A 9 5.18 12.57 36.33
CA VAL A 9 4.85 12.42 34.91
C VAL A 9 5.24 13.74 34.26
N VAL A 10 6.38 13.75 33.56
CA VAL A 10 6.73 14.83 32.65
C VAL A 10 5.69 14.79 31.54
N SER A 11 4.70 15.68 31.62
CA SER A 11 3.82 15.96 30.49
C SER A 11 4.70 16.51 29.38
N ALA A 12 4.95 15.70 28.36
CA ALA A 12 5.69 16.13 27.18
C ALA A 12 5.02 17.39 26.58
N ASN A 13 5.87 18.31 26.15
CA ASN A 13 5.53 19.64 25.66
C ASN A 13 4.38 19.62 24.65
N LEU A 14 3.44 20.56 24.81
CA LEU A 14 2.47 20.90 23.79
C LEU A 14 3.21 21.17 22.46
N PHE A 15 2.88 20.41 21.41
CA PHE A 15 3.28 20.69 20.04
C PHE A 15 2.63 22.02 19.60
N ALA A 16 3.37 23.12 19.66
CA ALA A 16 3.00 24.33 18.92
C ALA A 16 3.37 24.11 17.46
N ALA A 17 2.37 24.05 16.58
CA ALA A 17 2.63 23.89 15.16
C ALA A 17 3.43 25.10 14.64
N GLU A 18 4.60 24.85 14.06
CA GLU A 18 5.43 25.88 13.43
C GLU A 18 4.84 26.27 12.08
N LEU A 19 4.90 27.56 11.73
CA LEU A 19 4.49 28.03 10.41
C LEU A 19 5.68 27.91 9.43
N VAL A 20 5.51 27.12 8.38
CA VAL A 20 6.56 26.84 7.37
C VAL A 20 6.09 27.20 5.96
N ASP A 21 7.01 27.50 5.06
CA ASP A 21 6.69 27.68 3.64
C ASP A 21 6.60 26.33 2.92
N TYR A 22 5.38 25.94 2.53
CA TYR A 22 5.09 24.73 1.78
C TYR A 22 5.42 24.84 0.29
N GLY A 23 5.65 26.05 -0.25
CA GLY A 23 5.82 26.27 -1.69
C GLY A 23 6.82 25.32 -2.36
N PRO A 24 8.04 25.13 -1.81
CA PRO A 24 9.03 24.18 -2.34
C PRO A 24 8.60 22.70 -2.27
N LEU A 25 7.68 22.37 -1.36
CA LEU A 25 7.18 21.02 -1.12
C LEU A 25 5.93 20.71 -1.97
N ALA A 26 5.20 21.72 -2.44
CA ALA A 26 4.01 21.56 -3.29
C ALA A 26 4.28 20.66 -4.51
N PHE A 27 3.27 19.87 -4.89
CA PHE A 27 3.36 19.01 -6.07
C PHE A 27 3.09 19.81 -7.35
N GLN A 28 2.28 20.86 -7.24
CA GLN A 28 1.89 21.75 -8.34
C GLN A 28 2.16 23.22 -7.97
N PRO A 29 3.43 23.62 -7.77
CA PRO A 29 3.76 24.98 -7.30
C PRO A 29 3.19 26.09 -8.20
N ASP A 30 3.13 25.87 -9.51
CA ASP A 30 2.55 26.84 -10.45
C ASP A 30 1.07 27.09 -10.17
N THR A 31 0.30 26.04 -9.84
CA THR A 31 -1.12 26.19 -9.46
C THR A 31 -1.30 27.01 -8.19
N TRP A 32 -0.37 26.89 -7.22
CA TRP A 32 -0.39 27.73 -6.02
C TRP A 32 -0.12 29.20 -6.36
N ALA A 33 0.89 29.46 -7.20
CA ALA A 33 1.24 30.80 -7.65
C ALA A 33 0.12 31.46 -8.46
N GLU A 34 -0.44 30.75 -9.45
CA GLU A 34 -1.54 31.23 -10.31
C GLU A 34 -2.78 31.58 -9.50
N LYS A 35 -3.14 30.74 -8.53
CA LYS A 35 -4.29 30.97 -7.64
C LYS A 35 -4.01 31.96 -6.51
N LYS A 36 -2.77 32.45 -6.39
CA LYS A 36 -2.30 33.37 -5.33
C LYS A 36 -2.63 32.84 -3.92
N GLN A 37 -2.53 31.52 -3.76
CA GLN A 37 -2.79 30.86 -2.49
C GLN A 37 -1.55 30.99 -1.59
N ASP A 38 -1.75 31.43 -0.34
CA ASP A 38 -0.67 31.46 0.65
C ASP A 38 -0.15 30.04 0.91
N THR A 39 1.16 29.85 0.75
CA THR A 39 1.87 28.58 0.95
C THR A 39 2.31 28.36 2.39
N ARG A 40 2.07 29.30 3.30
CA ARG A 40 2.39 29.10 4.72
C ARG A 40 1.47 28.06 5.33
N MET A 41 2.05 27.03 5.94
CA MET A 41 1.33 25.91 6.54
C MET A 41 1.81 25.64 7.97
N LEU A 42 0.91 25.22 8.84
CA LEU A 42 1.18 24.71 10.18
C LEU A 42 1.77 23.30 10.09
N ALA A 43 2.92 23.09 10.72
CA ALA A 43 3.61 21.82 10.80
C ALA A 43 3.27 21.07 12.10
N TRP A 44 2.55 19.96 11.96
CA TRP A 44 2.23 19.02 13.03
C TRP A 44 3.21 17.85 12.95
N GLU A 45 4.24 17.91 13.79
CA GLU A 45 5.39 17.03 13.69
C GLU A 45 5.20 15.73 14.47
N GLY A 46 5.31 14.60 13.75
CA GLY A 46 5.34 13.25 14.30
C GLY A 46 6.76 12.72 14.44
N ARG A 47 6.91 11.41 14.67
CA ARG A 47 8.21 10.71 14.68
C ARG A 47 8.79 10.55 13.29
N GLU A 48 7.99 10.14 12.33
CA GLU A 48 8.40 9.74 10.97
C GLU A 48 7.86 10.70 9.90
N ILE A 49 6.74 11.34 10.18
CA ILE A 49 6.06 12.26 9.27
C ILE A 49 5.92 13.67 9.85
N VAL A 50 5.75 14.65 8.98
CA VAL A 50 5.20 15.97 9.33
C VAL A 50 3.91 16.16 8.55
N PHE A 51 2.82 16.37 9.28
CA PHE A 51 1.54 16.69 8.67
C PHE A 51 1.42 18.21 8.54
N LEU A 52 1.13 18.69 7.33
CA LEU A 52 1.04 20.12 7.04
C LEU A 52 -0.43 20.51 6.83
N THR A 53 -0.90 21.57 7.49
CA THR A 53 -2.23 22.15 7.25
C THR A 53 -2.13 23.64 6.98
N LEU A 54 -3.13 24.23 6.30
CA LEU A 54 -3.29 25.68 6.28
C LEU A 54 -3.48 26.21 7.71
N PRO A 55 -3.20 27.50 7.96
CA PRO A 55 -3.53 28.14 9.22
C PRO A 55 -5.03 28.05 9.51
N GLY A 56 -5.38 27.69 10.74
CA GLY A 56 -6.77 27.49 11.14
C GLY A 56 -6.89 27.16 12.63
N ASN A 57 -8.14 27.09 13.11
CA ASN A 57 -8.42 26.71 14.49
C ASN A 57 -8.66 25.19 14.57
N TYR A 58 -7.59 24.45 14.89
CA TYR A 58 -7.63 22.99 15.06
C TYR A 58 -7.55 22.63 16.54
N ASP A 59 -8.27 21.58 16.93
CA ASP A 59 -8.13 20.96 18.24
C ASP A 59 -6.78 20.23 18.27
N ALA A 60 -5.87 20.72 19.11
CA ALA A 60 -4.51 20.21 19.18
C ALA A 60 -4.45 18.72 19.54
N ARG A 61 -5.36 18.21 20.39
CA ARG A 61 -5.40 16.79 20.78
C ARG A 61 -5.87 15.91 19.63
N LEU A 62 -6.84 16.38 18.84
CA LEU A 62 -7.27 15.67 17.64
C LEU A 62 -6.16 15.65 16.57
N MET A 63 -5.45 16.76 16.38
CA MET A 63 -4.32 16.81 15.45
C MET A 63 -3.16 15.92 15.88
N GLU A 64 -2.83 15.91 17.17
CA GLU A 64 -1.85 14.98 17.73
C GLU A 64 -2.27 13.51 17.51
N HIS A 65 -3.55 13.19 17.77
CA HIS A 65 -4.07 11.85 17.48
C HIS A 65 -3.93 11.50 15.99
N TRP A 66 -4.31 12.41 15.09
CA TRP A 66 -4.19 12.22 13.65
C TRP A 66 -2.75 11.94 13.23
N VAL A 67 -1.81 12.80 13.62
CA VAL A 67 -0.38 12.65 13.30
C VAL A 67 0.16 11.32 13.83
N ARG A 68 -0.14 10.98 15.08
CA ARG A 68 0.30 9.70 15.68
C ARG A 68 -0.18 8.50 14.86
N ARG A 69 -1.42 8.52 14.37
CA ARG A 69 -1.93 7.44 13.53
C ARG A 69 -1.25 7.36 12.16
N LEU A 70 -0.89 8.50 11.57
CA LEU A 70 -0.10 8.54 10.34
C LEU A 70 1.31 7.97 10.57
N ASP A 71 1.96 8.30 11.69
CA ASP A 71 3.26 7.73 12.09
C ASP A 71 3.19 6.22 12.31
N GLU A 72 2.16 5.75 13.01
CA GLU A 72 1.93 4.31 13.24
C GLU A 72 1.77 3.58 11.90
N GLY A 73 1.01 4.17 10.96
CA GLY A 73 0.87 3.65 9.60
C GLY A 73 2.21 3.63 8.87
N TRP A 74 2.96 4.73 8.89
CA TRP A 74 4.27 4.82 8.24
C TRP A 74 5.24 3.77 8.75
N ALA A 75 5.30 3.59 10.08
CA ALA A 75 6.12 2.58 10.72
C ALA A 75 5.70 1.16 10.33
N LEU A 76 4.39 0.88 10.28
CA LEU A 76 3.87 -0.42 9.84
C LEU A 76 4.25 -0.72 8.39
N TYR A 77 4.13 0.25 7.48
CA TYR A 77 4.57 0.06 6.09
C TYR A 77 6.06 -0.24 6.00
N ALA A 78 6.90 0.49 6.75
CA ALA A 78 8.34 0.26 6.78
C ALA A 78 8.70 -1.14 7.31
N ASP A 79 8.02 -1.59 8.37
CA ASP A 79 8.19 -2.93 8.93
C ASP A 79 7.76 -4.03 7.92
N LEU A 80 6.55 -3.92 7.36
CA LEU A 80 6.00 -4.95 6.49
C LEU A 80 6.78 -5.06 5.17
N THR A 81 7.13 -3.93 4.55
CA THR A 81 7.86 -3.94 3.27
C THR A 81 9.36 -4.17 3.45
N GLY A 82 9.91 -3.91 4.64
CA GLY A 82 11.33 -3.98 4.92
C GLY A 82 12.14 -2.87 4.22
N ALA A 83 11.49 -1.85 3.68
CA ALA A 83 12.11 -0.77 2.94
C ALA A 83 11.48 0.58 3.30
N ARG A 84 12.22 1.67 3.05
CA ARG A 84 11.72 3.04 3.16
C ARG A 84 11.70 3.69 1.77
N PRO A 85 10.72 4.58 1.49
CA PRO A 85 10.73 5.36 0.28
C PRO A 85 11.98 6.24 0.17
N ARG A 86 12.39 6.55 -1.07
CA ARG A 86 13.44 7.53 -1.32
C ARG A 86 13.02 8.93 -0.80
N PRO A 87 13.88 9.66 -0.08
CA PRO A 87 13.62 11.05 0.27
C PRO A 87 13.32 11.89 -0.97
N LEU A 88 12.20 12.63 -0.95
CA LEU A 88 11.85 13.59 -1.99
C LEU A 88 11.19 14.84 -1.39
N LYS A 89 9.97 14.71 -0.83
CA LYS A 89 9.31 15.79 -0.09
C LYS A 89 9.47 15.51 1.40
N GLN A 90 10.27 16.34 2.06
CA GLN A 90 10.60 16.20 3.47
C GLN A 90 10.70 17.54 4.17
N LEU A 91 10.37 17.55 5.46
CA LEU A 91 10.58 18.66 6.37
C LEU A 91 11.24 18.10 7.63
N HIS A 92 12.33 18.73 8.07
CA HIS A 92 13.11 18.26 9.23
C HIS A 92 13.56 16.79 9.14
N GLY A 93 13.85 16.31 7.91
CA GLY A 93 14.25 14.93 7.64
C GLY A 93 13.11 13.91 7.68
N LYS A 94 11.86 14.34 7.88
CA LYS A 94 10.65 13.51 7.96
C LYS A 94 9.82 13.62 6.70
N ALA A 95 9.06 12.58 6.36
CA ALA A 95 8.21 12.60 5.17
C ALA A 95 7.03 13.57 5.35
N THR A 96 6.70 14.36 4.33
CA THR A 96 5.58 15.30 4.43
C THR A 96 4.27 14.70 3.93
N ILE A 97 3.20 14.93 4.69
CA ILE A 97 1.81 14.69 4.28
C ILE A 97 1.09 16.03 4.39
N ALA A 98 0.64 16.62 3.29
CA ALA A 98 0.06 17.95 3.27
C ALA A 98 -1.45 17.91 2.99
N ALA A 99 -2.24 18.54 3.85
CA ALA A 99 -3.63 18.88 3.55
C ALA A 99 -3.65 20.12 2.66
N VAL A 100 -4.04 19.96 1.39
CA VAL A 100 -4.08 21.06 0.42
C VAL A 100 -5.53 21.40 0.06
N PRO A 101 -5.83 22.59 -0.45
CA PRO A 101 -7.19 22.91 -0.90
C PRO A 101 -7.64 22.04 -2.08
N ASP A 102 -8.95 22.00 -2.32
CA ASP A 102 -9.52 21.26 -3.43
C ASP A 102 -9.00 21.77 -4.78
N GLY A 103 -8.62 20.85 -5.66
CA GLY A 103 -8.06 21.18 -6.97
C GLY A 103 -6.62 21.73 -6.95
N PHE A 104 -5.85 21.45 -5.89
CA PHE A 104 -4.40 21.71 -5.83
C PHE A 104 -3.55 20.42 -5.88
N THR A 105 -4.20 19.26 -5.99
CA THR A 105 -3.56 17.95 -6.09
C THR A 105 -4.29 17.04 -7.07
N CYS A 106 -3.75 15.85 -7.33
CA CYS A 106 -4.34 14.89 -8.25
C CYS A 106 -5.54 14.14 -7.62
N GLY A 107 -6.74 14.75 -7.67
CA GLY A 107 -7.97 14.15 -7.16
C GLY A 107 -8.10 14.27 -5.63
N ALA A 108 -8.49 13.18 -4.95
CA ALA A 108 -8.70 13.13 -3.51
C ALA A 108 -7.38 13.14 -2.69
N GLY A 109 -6.32 12.63 -3.30
CA GLY A 109 -4.97 12.61 -2.73
C GLY A 109 -3.97 12.15 -3.77
N CYS A 110 -2.70 12.46 -3.53
CA CYS A 110 -1.61 12.18 -4.46
C CYS A 110 -0.35 11.82 -3.69
N GLY A 111 0.14 10.58 -3.84
CA GLY A 111 1.42 10.13 -3.32
C GLY A 111 2.41 9.78 -4.43
N TYR A 112 3.68 10.18 -4.25
CA TYR A 112 4.75 9.72 -5.13
C TYR A 112 4.95 8.22 -5.01
N ILE A 113 5.21 7.55 -6.13
CA ILE A 113 5.58 6.13 -6.14
C ILE A 113 7.03 5.98 -5.66
N GLY A 114 7.25 5.19 -4.61
CA GLY A 114 8.61 4.85 -4.15
C GLY A 114 9.41 5.99 -3.51
N ALA A 115 8.79 7.16 -3.29
CA ALA A 115 9.43 8.35 -2.74
C ALA A 115 8.53 9.07 -1.74
N THR A 116 9.10 9.87 -0.83
CA THR A 116 8.33 10.58 0.21
C THR A 116 7.53 11.74 -0.37
N GLY A 117 6.33 11.94 0.15
CA GLY A 117 5.46 13.06 -0.16
C GLY A 117 4.05 12.60 -0.48
N ILE A 118 3.09 13.19 0.21
CA ILE A 118 1.66 12.96 0.01
C ILE A 118 0.91 14.30 0.11
N GLU A 119 -0.05 14.52 -0.76
CA GLU A 119 -1.05 15.59 -0.65
C GLU A 119 -2.45 15.00 -0.48
N LEU A 120 -3.30 15.63 0.34
CA LEU A 120 -4.68 15.25 0.62
C LEU A 120 -5.59 16.46 0.42
N SER A 121 -6.55 16.40 -0.51
CA SER A 121 -7.47 17.53 -0.76
C SER A 121 -8.67 17.55 0.18
N MET A 122 -9.12 16.37 0.63
CA MET A 122 -10.38 16.27 1.38
C MET A 122 -10.25 16.54 2.88
N PHE A 123 -9.09 16.96 3.38
CA PHE A 123 -8.86 17.08 4.81
C PHE A 123 -9.80 18.10 5.47
N TYR A 124 -9.94 19.29 4.87
CA TYR A 124 -10.69 20.39 5.48
C TYR A 124 -12.21 20.15 5.47
N HIS A 125 -12.75 19.68 4.35
CA HIS A 125 -14.20 19.55 4.16
C HIS A 125 -14.74 18.16 4.58
N SER A 126 -13.89 17.13 4.69
CA SER A 126 -14.30 15.76 4.99
C SER A 126 -13.55 15.15 6.18
N ASN A 127 -12.22 14.99 6.10
CA ASN A 127 -11.49 14.20 7.09
C ASN A 127 -11.55 14.80 8.50
N TYR A 128 -11.26 16.10 8.64
CA TYR A 128 -11.23 16.76 9.94
C TYR A 128 -12.64 16.84 10.58
N PRO A 129 -13.72 17.16 9.83
CA PRO A 129 -15.09 16.97 10.33
C PRO A 129 -15.40 15.54 10.78
N ALA A 130 -14.94 14.50 10.07
CA ALA A 130 -15.12 13.11 10.47
C ALA A 130 -14.34 12.77 11.74
N LEU A 131 -13.09 13.24 11.84
CA LEU A 131 -12.21 13.05 13.00
C LEU A 131 -12.83 13.64 14.27
N LYS A 132 -13.47 14.82 14.17
CA LYS A 132 -14.20 15.42 15.30
C LYS A 132 -15.36 14.56 15.80
N LYS A 133 -16.00 13.78 14.93
CA LYS A 133 -17.11 12.87 15.30
C LYS A 133 -16.61 11.54 15.82
N ASN A 134 -15.50 11.05 15.26
CA ASN A 134 -14.86 9.80 15.64
C ASN A 134 -13.34 9.93 15.43
N PRO A 135 -12.54 10.02 16.51
CA PRO A 135 -11.09 10.14 16.43
C PRO A 135 -10.39 9.00 15.65
N ASP A 136 -11.02 7.83 15.54
CA ASP A 136 -10.47 6.69 14.79
C ASP A 136 -10.88 6.70 13.30
N ALA A 137 -11.68 7.67 12.84
CA ALA A 137 -12.13 7.80 11.45
C ALA A 137 -11.02 8.38 10.55
N ILE A 138 -10.08 7.52 10.16
CA ILE A 138 -9.07 7.85 9.16
C ILE A 138 -9.48 7.24 7.83
N PRO A 139 -9.75 8.07 6.80
CA PRO A 139 -10.26 7.57 5.54
C PRO A 139 -9.19 6.77 4.79
N HIS A 140 -9.61 5.65 4.20
CA HIS A 140 -8.72 4.65 3.59
C HIS A 140 -7.81 5.21 2.47
N TYR A 141 -8.18 6.31 1.81
CA TYR A 141 -7.36 6.89 0.75
C TYR A 141 -6.03 7.44 1.26
N VAL A 142 -5.95 7.86 2.52
CA VAL A 142 -4.70 8.36 3.14
C VAL A 142 -3.66 7.25 3.16
N PHE A 143 -4.05 6.05 3.58
CA PHE A 143 -3.16 4.88 3.57
C PHE A 143 -2.94 4.33 2.17
N TYR A 144 -3.86 4.54 1.24
CA TYR A 144 -3.61 4.24 -0.17
C TYR A 144 -2.46 5.08 -0.71
N GLU A 145 -2.43 6.40 -0.46
CA GLU A 145 -1.31 7.26 -0.90
C GLU A 145 0.00 6.91 -0.18
N MET A 146 -0.06 6.50 1.08
CA MET A 146 1.10 5.95 1.79
C MET A 146 1.60 4.66 1.12
N GLY A 147 0.69 3.81 0.64
CA GLY A 147 1.02 2.67 -0.21
C GLY A 147 1.70 3.06 -1.52
N ARG A 148 1.43 4.24 -2.09
CA ARG A 148 2.19 4.72 -3.25
C ARG A 148 3.63 5.01 -2.87
N ASN A 149 3.87 5.75 -1.78
CA ASN A 149 5.21 6.03 -1.27
C ASN A 149 6.00 4.74 -1.02
N PHE A 150 5.40 3.75 -0.37
CA PHE A 150 6.09 2.50 -0.01
C PHE A 150 6.19 1.45 -1.12
N TYR A 151 5.68 1.74 -2.32
CA TYR A 151 5.96 0.90 -3.47
C TYR A 151 7.40 1.09 -3.94
N THR A 152 8.31 0.24 -3.45
CA THR A 152 9.77 0.35 -3.69
C THR A 152 10.32 -0.75 -4.61
N PHE A 153 9.45 -1.64 -5.11
CA PHE A 153 9.87 -2.84 -5.85
C PHE A 153 10.28 -2.59 -7.31
N GLY A 154 9.87 -1.45 -7.88
CA GLY A 154 10.12 -1.12 -9.29
C GLY A 154 9.58 -2.19 -10.24
N ASP A 155 10.30 -2.47 -11.31
CA ASP A 155 9.87 -3.44 -12.33
C ASP A 155 9.96 -4.92 -11.92
N ARG A 156 10.17 -5.21 -10.63
CA ARG A 156 10.02 -6.57 -10.09
C ARG A 156 8.55 -6.99 -10.01
N HIS A 157 7.64 -6.01 -9.89
CA HIS A 157 6.23 -6.24 -9.59
C HIS A 157 5.31 -5.09 -10.03
N SER A 158 5.72 -4.30 -11.03
CA SER A 158 5.05 -3.06 -11.46
C SER A 158 3.70 -3.27 -12.13
N CYS A 159 3.39 -4.47 -12.63
CA CYS A 159 2.05 -4.84 -13.08
C CYS A 159 0.99 -4.69 -11.97
N PHE A 160 1.38 -4.67 -10.70
CA PHE A 160 0.48 -4.72 -9.55
C PHE A 160 0.61 -3.50 -8.62
N ILE A 161 1.26 -2.43 -9.09
CA ILE A 161 1.58 -1.25 -8.29
C ILE A 161 0.36 -0.60 -7.60
N THR A 162 -0.71 -0.35 -8.35
CA THR A 162 -1.92 0.25 -7.79
C THR A 162 -2.64 -0.74 -6.88
N GLY A 163 -2.64 -2.03 -7.25
CA GLY A 163 -3.20 -3.10 -6.43
C GLY A 163 -2.49 -3.24 -5.08
N PHE A 164 -1.16 -3.05 -5.03
CA PHE A 164 -0.38 -2.99 -3.79
C PHE A 164 -0.90 -1.89 -2.86
N ALA A 165 -1.12 -0.68 -3.38
CA ALA A 165 -1.65 0.43 -2.59
C ALA A 165 -3.09 0.15 -2.10
N VAL A 166 -3.94 -0.43 -2.94
CA VAL A 166 -5.32 -0.83 -2.55
C VAL A 166 -5.30 -1.92 -1.48
N PHE A 167 -4.41 -2.90 -1.57
CA PHE A 167 -4.26 -3.95 -0.56
C PHE A 167 -3.74 -3.40 0.77
N MET A 168 -2.59 -2.72 0.71
CA MET A 168 -1.88 -2.29 1.91
C MET A 168 -2.67 -1.27 2.73
N ARG A 169 -3.54 -0.45 2.11
CA ARG A 169 -4.39 0.49 2.86
C ARG A 169 -5.27 -0.23 3.88
N TYR A 170 -5.82 -1.39 3.53
CA TYR A 170 -6.68 -2.15 4.42
C TYR A 170 -5.88 -2.96 5.45
N VAL A 171 -4.71 -3.48 5.07
CA VAL A 171 -3.76 -4.05 6.06
C VAL A 171 -3.44 -3.01 7.12
N CYS A 172 -3.15 -1.77 6.72
CA CYS A 172 -2.87 -0.67 7.63
C CYS A 172 -4.06 -0.35 8.53
N MET A 173 -5.24 -0.12 7.94
CA MET A 173 -6.46 0.17 8.70
C MET A 173 -6.79 -0.92 9.72
N ASP A 174 -6.66 -2.20 9.36
CA ASP A 174 -6.95 -3.32 10.25
C ASP A 174 -5.97 -3.39 11.43
N ASN A 175 -4.67 -3.22 11.15
CA ASN A 175 -3.64 -3.24 12.19
C ASN A 175 -3.78 -2.07 13.16
N LEU A 176 -4.16 -0.89 12.66
CA LEU A 176 -4.35 0.32 13.46
C LEU A 176 -5.75 0.42 14.09
N ARG A 177 -6.67 -0.47 13.70
CA ARG A 177 -8.08 -0.47 14.09
C ARG A 177 -8.78 0.85 13.74
N CYS A 178 -8.48 1.40 12.58
CA CYS A 178 -9.14 2.59 12.06
C CYS A 178 -10.60 2.29 11.71
N ALA A 179 -11.49 3.23 11.99
CA ALA A 179 -12.89 3.13 11.59
C ALA A 179 -13.01 3.30 10.06
N ASP A 180 -13.45 2.24 9.39
CA ASP A 180 -13.68 2.27 7.94
C ASP A 180 -15.02 2.91 7.61
N THR A 181 -14.98 4.15 7.14
CA THR A 181 -16.16 4.90 6.72
C THR A 181 -16.71 4.45 5.35
N ASP A 182 -16.00 3.57 4.63
CA ASP A 182 -16.41 3.02 3.32
C ASP A 182 -16.41 1.49 3.31
N LEU A 183 -17.08 0.91 4.31
CA LEU A 183 -17.20 -0.53 4.47
C LEU A 183 -17.80 -1.23 3.25
N LYS A 184 -18.71 -0.57 2.52
CA LYS A 184 -19.36 -1.16 1.34
C LYS A 184 -18.34 -1.40 0.22
N THR A 185 -17.49 -0.42 -0.08
CA THR A 185 -16.42 -0.60 -1.07
C THR A 185 -15.46 -1.70 -0.64
N ARG A 186 -15.06 -1.73 0.64
CA ARG A 186 -14.20 -2.80 1.17
C ARG A 186 -14.82 -4.17 0.96
N GLN A 187 -16.08 -4.36 1.33
CA GLN A 187 -16.78 -5.63 1.14
C GLN A 187 -16.87 -6.06 -0.33
N THR A 188 -17.01 -5.11 -1.25
CA THR A 188 -16.98 -5.40 -2.69
C THR A 188 -15.60 -5.90 -3.12
N ILE A 189 -14.54 -5.21 -2.68
CA ILE A 189 -13.15 -5.60 -2.97
C ILE A 189 -12.86 -6.99 -2.43
N GLU A 190 -13.20 -7.29 -1.18
CA GLU A 190 -12.94 -8.60 -0.55
C GLU A 190 -13.66 -9.77 -1.25
N LYS A 191 -14.77 -9.51 -1.97
CA LYS A 191 -15.53 -10.53 -2.72
C LYS A 191 -14.99 -10.79 -4.12
N ALA A 192 -14.22 -9.86 -4.69
CA ALA A 192 -13.85 -9.86 -6.10
C ALA A 192 -13.05 -11.11 -6.52
N GLU A 193 -12.10 -11.56 -5.70
CA GLU A 193 -11.30 -12.77 -5.95
C GLU A 193 -12.19 -14.00 -6.13
N SER A 194 -13.18 -14.18 -5.27
CA SER A 194 -14.07 -15.34 -5.31
C SER A 194 -15.05 -15.31 -6.47
N LEU A 195 -15.31 -14.13 -7.04
CA LEU A 195 -16.06 -13.99 -8.29
C LEU A 195 -15.18 -14.35 -9.49
N ILE A 196 -13.93 -13.85 -9.56
CA ILE A 196 -12.98 -14.21 -10.62
C ILE A 196 -12.76 -15.73 -10.69
N ALA A 197 -12.59 -16.38 -9.54
CA ALA A 197 -12.43 -17.82 -9.45
C ALA A 197 -13.64 -18.60 -10.01
N ARG A 198 -14.86 -18.04 -9.94
CA ARG A 198 -16.09 -18.65 -10.47
C ARG A 198 -16.33 -18.35 -11.95
N GLU A 199 -16.00 -17.14 -12.39
CA GLU A 199 -16.22 -16.70 -13.79
C GLU A 199 -15.21 -17.27 -14.79
N ASN A 200 -14.25 -18.08 -14.32
CA ASN A 200 -13.24 -18.76 -15.14
C ASN A 200 -12.43 -17.79 -16.03
N MET A 201 -12.15 -16.59 -15.51
CA MET A 201 -11.36 -15.58 -16.22
C MET A 201 -9.88 -16.01 -16.31
N PRO A 202 -9.22 -15.87 -17.47
CA PRO A 202 -7.78 -16.14 -17.58
C PRO A 202 -6.96 -15.21 -16.68
N PHE A 203 -5.88 -15.72 -16.09
CA PHE A 203 -5.06 -14.99 -15.11
C PHE A 203 -4.57 -13.63 -15.61
N LEU A 204 -3.94 -13.59 -16.79
CA LEU A 204 -3.40 -12.34 -17.33
C LEU A 204 -4.49 -11.33 -17.60
N LYS A 205 -5.70 -11.78 -17.96
CA LYS A 205 -6.87 -10.90 -18.02
C LYS A 205 -7.22 -10.46 -16.61
N ALA A 206 -7.48 -11.34 -15.66
CA ALA A 206 -7.89 -10.93 -14.30
C ALA A 206 -6.91 -9.95 -13.61
N PHE A 207 -5.62 -10.21 -13.69
CA PHE A 207 -4.62 -9.59 -12.82
C PHE A 207 -3.65 -8.63 -13.52
N THR A 208 -3.65 -8.54 -14.86
CA THR A 208 -2.67 -7.70 -15.58
C THR A 208 -3.33 -6.95 -16.74
N ASN A 209 -2.56 -6.07 -17.38
CA ASN A 209 -2.97 -5.42 -18.62
C ASN A 209 -2.62 -6.24 -19.87
N ALA A 210 -1.74 -7.25 -19.74
CA ALA A 210 -1.35 -8.14 -20.82
C ALA A 210 -2.48 -9.08 -21.29
N GLY A 211 -3.61 -9.13 -20.57
CA GLY A 211 -4.82 -9.82 -21.00
C GLY A 211 -5.79 -8.99 -21.85
N GLY A 212 -5.35 -7.84 -22.38
CA GLY A 212 -6.09 -7.02 -23.35
C GLY A 212 -7.09 -6.02 -22.76
N LEU A 213 -7.04 -5.79 -21.45
CA LEU A 213 -7.86 -4.79 -20.77
C LEU A 213 -6.95 -3.82 -20.01
N THR A 214 -7.29 -2.53 -20.00
CA THR A 214 -6.54 -1.51 -19.26
C THR A 214 -6.73 -1.66 -17.76
N GLU A 215 -5.88 -0.98 -16.99
CA GLU A 215 -5.87 -1.05 -15.53
C GLU A 215 -7.26 -0.75 -14.93
N LYS A 216 -7.98 0.24 -15.49
CA LYS A 216 -9.25 0.79 -14.97
C LYS A 216 -10.51 0.14 -15.55
N GLN A 217 -10.38 -0.73 -16.55
CA GLN A 217 -11.54 -1.44 -17.09
C GLN A 217 -12.04 -2.47 -16.07
N ALA A 218 -13.36 -2.48 -15.85
CA ALA A 218 -14.02 -3.42 -14.95
C ALA A 218 -13.84 -4.88 -15.43
N ARG A 219 -13.56 -5.79 -14.50
CA ARG A 219 -13.34 -7.21 -14.79
C ARG A 219 -14.53 -8.08 -14.40
N LEU A 220 -15.39 -7.57 -13.52
CA LEU A 220 -16.58 -8.27 -13.03
C LEU A 220 -17.81 -7.37 -13.13
N LYS A 221 -19.00 -7.96 -13.04
CA LYS A 221 -20.27 -7.22 -12.94
C LYS A 221 -20.55 -6.67 -11.53
N ILE A 222 -19.51 -6.17 -10.88
CA ILE A 222 -19.55 -5.46 -9.60
C ILE A 222 -18.65 -4.23 -9.69
N HIS A 223 -18.88 -3.21 -8.86
CA HIS A 223 -18.07 -1.99 -8.85
C HIS A 223 -17.59 -1.64 -7.43
N PRO A 224 -16.27 -1.46 -7.21
CA PRO A 224 -15.18 -1.55 -8.19
C PRO A 224 -14.75 -3.01 -8.47
N SER A 225 -14.15 -3.25 -9.64
CA SER A 225 -13.64 -4.57 -10.06
C SER A 225 -12.55 -4.48 -11.12
N ASP A 226 -11.82 -3.37 -11.13
CA ASP A 226 -10.70 -3.16 -12.04
C ASP A 226 -9.47 -3.98 -11.60
N GLN A 227 -8.38 -3.96 -12.39
CA GLN A 227 -7.21 -4.81 -12.11
C GLN A 227 -6.64 -4.63 -10.70
N PRO A 228 -6.48 -3.40 -10.17
CA PRO A 228 -6.01 -3.18 -8.80
C PRO A 228 -6.88 -3.83 -7.74
N VAL A 229 -8.21 -3.79 -7.91
CA VAL A 229 -9.15 -4.43 -6.99
C VAL A 229 -9.04 -5.95 -7.03
N ILE A 230 -8.91 -6.54 -8.22
CA ILE A 230 -8.75 -7.99 -8.36
C ILE A 230 -7.46 -8.45 -7.67
N TYR A 231 -6.34 -7.77 -7.91
CA TYR A 231 -5.07 -8.06 -7.23
C TYR A 231 -5.18 -7.88 -5.71
N ALA A 232 -5.76 -6.78 -5.24
CA ALA A 232 -5.88 -6.52 -3.81
C ALA A 232 -6.73 -7.58 -3.10
N SER A 233 -7.83 -8.00 -3.72
CA SER A 233 -8.69 -9.08 -3.22
C SER A 233 -7.93 -10.41 -3.07
N ALA A 234 -7.12 -10.77 -4.08
CA ALA A 234 -6.26 -11.94 -4.04
C ALA A 234 -5.20 -11.86 -2.94
N MET A 235 -4.55 -10.70 -2.77
CA MET A 235 -3.57 -10.49 -1.71
C MET A 235 -4.20 -10.54 -0.31
N MET A 236 -5.41 -10.01 -0.11
CA MET A 236 -6.14 -10.15 1.16
C MET A 236 -6.44 -11.61 1.51
N ARG A 237 -6.75 -12.43 0.50
CA ARG A 237 -6.90 -13.88 0.70
C ARG A 237 -5.59 -14.51 1.15
N LEU A 238 -4.50 -14.29 0.40
CA LEU A 238 -3.19 -14.87 0.73
C LEU A 238 -2.71 -14.44 2.12
N TYR A 239 -2.88 -13.16 2.45
CA TYR A 239 -2.56 -12.61 3.76
C TYR A 239 -3.32 -13.34 4.89
N ARG A 240 -4.65 -13.45 4.78
CA ARG A 240 -5.48 -14.13 5.80
C ARG A 240 -5.16 -15.62 5.93
N GLU A 241 -4.93 -16.31 4.82
CA GLU A 241 -4.79 -17.77 4.80
C GLU A 241 -3.38 -18.28 5.14
N ASN A 242 -2.37 -17.40 5.19
CA ASN A 242 -0.97 -17.84 5.31
C ASN A 242 -0.18 -17.19 6.46
N GLY A 243 -0.85 -16.51 7.39
CA GLY A 243 -0.24 -16.02 8.63
C GLY A 243 -0.07 -14.50 8.73
N GLY A 244 -0.86 -13.73 7.97
CA GLY A 244 -0.97 -12.28 8.13
C GLY A 244 0.37 -11.55 7.93
N ASN A 245 0.72 -10.68 8.88
CA ASN A 245 1.91 -9.82 8.80
C ASN A 245 3.22 -10.61 8.64
N ASP A 246 3.35 -11.78 9.28
CA ASP A 246 4.56 -12.59 9.18
C ASP A 246 4.77 -13.15 7.78
N TRP A 247 3.68 -13.61 7.16
CA TRP A 247 3.69 -13.97 5.74
C TRP A 247 4.04 -12.77 4.87
N LEU A 248 3.45 -11.62 5.15
CA LEU A 248 3.63 -10.42 4.34
C LEU A 248 5.07 -9.89 4.37
N ARG A 249 5.72 -9.89 5.53
CA ARG A 249 7.15 -9.56 5.67
C ARG A 249 8.04 -10.48 4.84
N ARG A 250 7.78 -11.80 4.88
CA ARG A 250 8.53 -12.78 4.06
C ARG A 250 8.25 -12.59 2.58
N PHE A 251 7.00 -12.32 2.21
CA PHE A 251 6.58 -12.08 0.84
C PHE A 251 7.32 -10.89 0.23
N PHE A 252 7.28 -9.72 0.89
CA PHE A 252 7.95 -8.52 0.37
C PHE A 252 9.48 -8.62 0.39
N ARG A 253 10.07 -9.32 1.36
CA ARG A 253 11.50 -9.63 1.35
C ARG A 253 11.88 -10.44 0.10
N GLY A 254 11.12 -11.48 -0.22
CA GLY A 254 11.32 -12.27 -1.44
C GLY A 254 11.16 -11.41 -2.68
N LEU A 255 10.12 -10.56 -2.71
CA LEU A 255 9.83 -9.71 -3.85
C LEU A 255 10.94 -8.68 -4.13
N ALA A 256 11.54 -8.11 -3.09
CA ALA A 256 12.67 -7.18 -3.21
C ALA A 256 13.92 -7.82 -3.86
N GLN A 257 14.05 -9.15 -3.75
CA GLN A 257 15.16 -9.93 -4.31
C GLN A 257 14.87 -10.47 -5.72
N SER A 258 13.63 -10.40 -6.18
CA SER A 258 13.25 -10.89 -7.50
C SER A 258 13.90 -10.09 -8.63
N PRO A 259 14.20 -10.72 -9.78
CA PRO A 259 14.62 -10.02 -10.99
C PRO A 259 13.56 -9.04 -11.50
N THR A 260 13.99 -7.96 -12.14
CA THR A 260 13.11 -7.02 -12.85
C THR A 260 12.66 -7.59 -14.20
N SER A 261 11.44 -7.27 -14.62
CA SER A 261 10.94 -7.58 -15.97
C SER A 261 9.97 -6.51 -16.48
N ARG A 262 9.88 -6.38 -17.81
CA ARG A 262 9.11 -5.32 -18.48
C ARG A 262 7.58 -5.51 -18.32
N PRO A 263 6.87 -4.63 -17.59
CA PRO A 263 5.44 -4.83 -17.31
C PRO A 263 4.51 -4.64 -18.52
N ASP A 264 5.02 -4.01 -19.59
CA ASP A 264 4.29 -3.67 -20.82
C ASP A 264 4.25 -4.81 -21.86
N THR A 265 4.89 -5.95 -21.55
CA THR A 265 4.94 -7.13 -22.42
C THR A 265 4.22 -8.31 -21.78
N ARG A 266 3.72 -9.26 -22.59
CA ARG A 266 3.12 -10.50 -22.08
C ARG A 266 4.13 -11.32 -21.29
N GLU A 267 5.34 -11.43 -21.81
CA GLU A 267 6.46 -12.18 -21.22
C GLU A 267 6.84 -11.57 -19.87
N GLY A 268 7.00 -10.25 -19.80
CA GLY A 268 7.33 -9.60 -18.54
C GLY A 268 6.20 -9.66 -17.52
N ALA A 269 4.93 -9.57 -17.94
CA ALA A 269 3.78 -9.79 -17.06
C ALA A 269 3.73 -11.23 -16.50
N LEU A 270 4.01 -12.24 -17.33
CA LEU A 270 4.16 -13.63 -16.89
C LEU A 270 5.32 -13.79 -15.91
N GLN A 271 6.46 -13.14 -16.17
CA GLN A 271 7.62 -13.18 -15.28
C GLN A 271 7.34 -12.54 -13.91
N GLN A 272 6.66 -11.39 -13.87
CA GLN A 272 6.25 -10.80 -12.58
C GLN A 272 5.22 -11.69 -11.86
N SER A 273 4.32 -12.33 -12.61
CA SER A 273 3.32 -13.28 -12.06
C SER A 273 3.98 -14.55 -11.51
N TRP A 274 5.05 -15.02 -12.15
CA TRP A 274 5.92 -16.09 -11.67
C TRP A 274 6.56 -15.72 -10.33
N HIS A 275 7.18 -14.54 -10.25
CA HIS A 275 7.78 -14.06 -9.01
C HIS A 275 6.74 -13.87 -7.90
N TRP A 276 5.54 -13.40 -8.24
CA TRP A 276 4.42 -13.32 -7.29
C TRP A 276 4.10 -14.70 -6.71
N TYR A 277 3.93 -15.71 -7.57
CA TYR A 277 3.67 -17.09 -7.15
C TYR A 277 4.80 -17.65 -6.26
N LEU A 278 6.06 -17.50 -6.67
CA LEU A 278 7.21 -18.00 -5.92
C LEU A 278 7.33 -17.33 -4.55
N CYS A 279 7.26 -16.00 -4.50
CA CYS A 279 7.35 -15.25 -3.25
C CYS A 279 6.20 -15.62 -2.30
N ALA A 280 4.98 -15.78 -2.82
CA ALA A 280 3.82 -16.16 -2.02
C ALA A 280 3.96 -17.57 -1.44
N SER A 281 4.44 -18.52 -2.25
CA SER A 281 4.62 -19.93 -1.86
C SER A 281 5.76 -20.10 -0.85
N LEU A 282 6.90 -19.42 -1.07
CA LEU A 282 8.01 -19.36 -0.11
C LEU A 282 7.58 -18.73 1.22
N ALA A 283 6.86 -17.60 1.17
CA ALA A 283 6.36 -16.95 2.38
C ALA A 283 5.37 -17.83 3.15
N ALA A 284 4.60 -18.68 2.46
CA ALA A 284 3.67 -19.64 3.05
C ALA A 284 4.34 -20.96 3.47
N GLY A 285 5.57 -21.24 3.02
CA GLY A 285 6.27 -22.50 3.25
C GLY A 285 5.57 -23.71 2.63
N LYS A 286 4.85 -23.51 1.52
CA LYS A 286 4.12 -24.55 0.77
C LYS A 286 3.86 -24.13 -0.67
N ASP A 287 3.68 -25.09 -1.56
CA ASP A 287 3.25 -24.83 -2.94
C ASP A 287 1.83 -24.23 -2.97
N LEU A 288 1.68 -23.06 -3.59
CA LEU A 288 0.38 -22.41 -3.82
C LEU A 288 -0.15 -22.60 -5.25
N SER A 289 0.34 -23.59 -5.99
CA SER A 289 -0.09 -23.85 -7.37
C SER A 289 -1.60 -24.13 -7.48
N SER A 290 -2.24 -24.70 -6.45
CA SER A 290 -3.70 -24.86 -6.40
C SER A 290 -4.45 -23.52 -6.33
N VAL A 291 -3.83 -22.47 -5.78
CA VAL A 291 -4.40 -21.13 -5.76
C VAL A 291 -4.09 -20.42 -7.09
N PHE A 292 -2.81 -20.39 -7.50
CA PHE A 292 -2.40 -19.62 -8.67
C PHE A 292 -2.81 -20.29 -9.98
N ALA A 293 -2.48 -21.55 -10.19
CA ALA A 293 -2.72 -22.26 -11.45
C ALA A 293 -4.14 -22.81 -11.53
N ASP A 294 -4.65 -23.45 -10.48
CA ASP A 294 -6.01 -23.97 -10.52
C ASP A 294 -6.99 -22.81 -10.29
N ARG A 295 -7.02 -22.18 -9.14
CA ARG A 295 -8.09 -21.22 -8.83
C ARG A 295 -8.02 -19.93 -9.66
N TRP A 296 -6.82 -19.39 -9.90
CA TRP A 296 -6.64 -18.12 -10.62
C TRP A 296 -6.21 -18.29 -12.08
N ARG A 297 -6.02 -19.53 -12.53
CA ARG A 297 -5.72 -19.87 -13.93
C ARG A 297 -4.40 -19.27 -14.44
N LEU A 298 -3.40 -19.12 -13.58
CA LEU A 298 -2.03 -18.83 -14.02
C LEU A 298 -1.64 -19.95 -15.01
N PRO A 299 -1.23 -19.65 -16.25
CA PRO A 299 -1.08 -20.64 -17.31
C PRO A 299 0.20 -21.45 -17.13
N LEU A 300 0.42 -22.05 -15.97
CA LEU A 300 1.62 -22.81 -15.63
C LEU A 300 1.45 -24.26 -16.09
N ALA A 301 2.38 -24.76 -16.91
CA ALA A 301 2.31 -26.11 -17.45
C ALA A 301 2.40 -27.19 -16.37
N THR A 302 1.76 -28.34 -16.61
CA THR A 302 1.75 -29.49 -15.67
C THR A 302 3.16 -30.02 -15.37
N THR A 303 4.08 -29.93 -16.34
CA THR A 303 5.51 -30.24 -16.18
C THR A 303 6.15 -29.39 -15.08
N THR A 304 6.06 -28.06 -15.20
CA THR A 304 6.57 -27.12 -14.19
C THR A 304 5.91 -27.33 -12.84
N ARG A 305 4.58 -27.53 -12.81
CA ARG A 305 3.83 -27.81 -11.56
C ARG A 305 4.34 -29.06 -10.84
N ARG A 306 4.67 -30.13 -11.55
CA ARG A 306 5.25 -31.34 -10.96
C ARG A 306 6.62 -31.10 -10.34
N GLN A 307 7.47 -30.30 -10.99
CA GLN A 307 8.78 -29.93 -10.44
C GLN A 307 8.64 -29.09 -9.16
N LEU A 308 7.68 -28.15 -9.13
CA LEU A 308 7.39 -27.32 -7.97
C LEU A 308 6.83 -28.12 -6.79
N ALA A 309 5.99 -29.12 -7.08
CA ALA A 309 5.43 -30.02 -6.07
C ALA A 309 6.49 -30.90 -5.38
N SER A 310 7.65 -31.12 -6.01
CA SER A 310 8.77 -31.86 -5.41
C SER A 310 9.70 -31.01 -4.55
N LEU A 311 9.52 -29.68 -4.52
CA LEU A 311 10.34 -28.80 -3.68
C LEU A 311 9.95 -28.91 -2.21
N ASP A 312 10.96 -28.92 -1.33
CA ASP A 312 10.74 -28.59 0.08
C ASP A 312 10.71 -27.06 0.24
N TRP A 313 9.51 -26.50 0.28
CA TRP A 313 9.28 -25.06 0.41
C TRP A 313 9.75 -24.46 1.75
N LYS A 314 10.16 -25.29 2.71
CA LYS A 314 10.74 -24.85 3.99
C LYS A 314 12.26 -24.98 4.02
N GLN A 315 12.87 -25.45 2.94
CA GLN A 315 14.31 -25.61 2.83
C GLN A 315 15.02 -24.26 3.08
N PRO A 316 15.98 -24.20 4.03
CA PRO A 316 16.79 -23.00 4.24
C PRO A 316 17.54 -22.58 2.98
N GLY A 317 17.60 -21.28 2.72
CA GLY A 317 18.29 -20.72 1.55
C GLY A 317 17.50 -20.77 0.25
N LEU A 318 16.31 -21.39 0.23
CA LEU A 318 15.44 -21.34 -0.93
C LEU A 318 14.92 -19.91 -1.16
N SER A 319 15.06 -19.42 -2.40
CA SER A 319 14.68 -18.06 -2.81
C SER A 319 14.01 -18.09 -4.20
N PRO A 320 13.32 -17.00 -4.61
CA PRO A 320 12.75 -16.92 -5.96
C PRO A 320 13.81 -17.10 -7.05
N THR A 321 15.01 -16.55 -6.83
CA THR A 321 16.14 -16.63 -7.76
C THR A 321 16.65 -18.07 -7.89
N THR A 322 16.95 -18.74 -6.77
CA THR A 322 17.46 -20.12 -6.79
C THR A 322 16.44 -21.10 -7.40
N ILE A 323 15.14 -20.91 -7.13
CA ILE A 323 14.09 -21.70 -7.79
C ILE A 323 14.08 -21.41 -9.29
N SER A 324 14.17 -20.16 -9.71
CA SER A 324 14.13 -19.77 -11.12
C SER A 324 15.39 -20.21 -11.90
N GLU A 325 16.49 -20.52 -11.22
CA GLU A 325 17.67 -21.15 -11.82
C GLU A 325 17.46 -22.64 -12.07
N GLN A 326 16.79 -23.33 -11.15
CA GLN A 326 16.53 -24.77 -11.20
C GLN A 326 15.32 -25.15 -12.06
N ILE A 327 14.27 -24.32 -12.02
CA ILE A 327 12.97 -24.56 -12.65
C ILE A 327 12.63 -23.33 -13.49
N LYS A 328 12.63 -23.50 -14.82
CA LYS A 328 12.13 -22.48 -15.74
C LYS A 328 10.62 -22.68 -15.93
N PRO A 329 9.81 -21.61 -15.83
CA PRO A 329 8.38 -21.74 -16.02
C PRO A 329 8.07 -22.03 -17.49
N GLU A 330 7.35 -23.12 -17.73
CA GLU A 330 6.73 -23.41 -19.02
C GLU A 330 5.28 -22.91 -18.98
N TRP A 331 4.91 -22.12 -19.98
CA TRP A 331 3.61 -21.47 -20.06
C TRP A 331 2.69 -22.20 -21.03
N LEU A 332 1.43 -22.40 -20.62
CA LEU A 332 0.36 -22.80 -21.51
C LEU A 332 0.03 -21.62 -22.45
N PRO A 333 -0.37 -21.91 -23.71
CA PRO A 333 -0.67 -20.89 -24.72
C PRO A 333 -1.72 -19.86 -24.26
#